data_AF-A0A7S0SUE8-F1
#
_entry.id   AF-A0A7S0SUE8-F1
#
_cell.length_a   1.000
_cell.length_b   1.000
_cell.length_c   1.000
_cell.angle_alpha   90.00
_cell.angle_beta   90.00
_cell.angle_gamma   90.00
#
_symmetry.space_group_name_H-M   'P 1'
#
loop_
_entity.id
_entity.type
_entity.pdbx_description
1 polymer ?
#
loop_
_entity_poly.entity_id
_entity_poly.type
_entity_poly.pdbx_seq_one_letter_code
_entity_poly.pdbx_strand_id
1 'polypeptide(L)'
;KGGGRERGFPERPLGGAKQITASIGRAARPKDIFSIVGDHHRELDHVHVGMALDKLGKMAHGPKAKDSKLDLSRRRHTADKDFQKLLDLTHALAKQAKFGSHSVAKMTHGMARLHKAGRLDATDESVDATLAALEGEAVRVAPDMNSHSVASIVWSFGTLKRMPGDKTWAAL
;
A
#
# COMPACT_ATOMS: atom_id res chain seq x y z
N LYS A 1 -16.02 33.88 -34.69
CA LYS A 1 -15.97 32.44 -35.07
C LYS A 1 -15.24 31.71 -33.96
N GLY A 2 -15.97 30.90 -33.20
CA GLY A 2 -15.45 30.21 -32.02
C GLY A 2 -14.65 28.96 -32.37
N GLY A 3 -13.71 28.66 -31.48
CA GLY A 3 -13.07 27.37 -31.27
C GLY A 3 -12.39 27.50 -29.91
N GLY A 4 -12.63 26.67 -28.90
CA GLY A 4 -13.22 25.35 -28.90
C GLY A 4 -12.41 24.49 -27.92
N ARG A 5 -12.46 24.84 -26.64
CA ARG A 5 -12.17 24.00 -25.46
C ARG A 5 -10.94 23.08 -25.55
N GLU A 6 -9.78 23.58 -25.15
CA GLU A 6 -8.85 22.75 -24.38
C GLU A 6 -9.34 22.71 -22.93
N ARG A 7 -10.00 21.61 -22.58
CA ARG A 7 -10.24 21.26 -21.18
C ARG A 7 -8.89 20.89 -20.58
N GLY A 8 -8.22 21.90 -20.02
CA GLY A 8 -7.12 21.67 -19.09
C GLY A 8 -7.63 20.77 -17.97
N PHE A 9 -7.10 19.55 -17.90
CA PHE A 9 -7.15 18.80 -16.66
C PHE A 9 -6.51 19.68 -15.58
N PRO A 10 -7.07 19.74 -14.36
CA PRO A 10 -6.38 20.46 -13.31
C PRO A 10 -5.04 19.74 -13.10
N GLU A 11 -3.95 20.38 -13.52
CA GLU A 11 -2.63 20.01 -13.03
C GLU A 11 -2.74 20.09 -11.51
N ARG A 12 -2.71 18.91 -10.87
CA ARG A 12 -2.59 18.87 -9.41
C ARG A 12 -1.35 19.68 -9.07
N PRO A 13 -1.39 20.58 -8.07
CA PRO A 13 -0.19 21.28 -7.64
C PRO A 13 0.85 20.22 -7.25
N LEU A 14 1.90 20.09 -8.06
CA LEU A 14 2.99 19.12 -7.84
C LEU A 14 3.64 19.28 -6.45
N GLY A 15 3.43 20.44 -5.81
CA GLY A 15 3.80 20.71 -4.42
C GLY A 15 3.05 19.84 -3.39
N GLY A 16 1.74 19.58 -3.59
CA GLY A 16 0.92 18.83 -2.64
C GLY A 16 1.33 17.36 -2.54
N ALA A 17 1.49 16.68 -3.68
CA ALA A 17 1.92 15.27 -3.70
C ALA A 17 3.33 15.07 -3.10
N LYS A 18 4.27 15.96 -3.42
CA LYS A 18 5.63 15.92 -2.83
C LYS A 18 5.59 16.15 -1.32
N GLN A 19 4.72 17.05 -0.86
CA GLN A 19 4.56 17.34 0.56
C GLN A 19 3.95 16.16 1.33
N ILE A 20 2.89 15.52 0.81
CA ILE A 20 2.29 14.32 1.42
C ILE A 20 3.33 13.20 1.49
N THR A 21 4.07 12.95 0.41
CA THR A 21 5.16 11.97 0.38
C THR A 21 6.22 12.26 1.45
N ALA A 22 6.64 13.52 1.57
CA ALA A 22 7.60 13.94 2.58
C ALA A 22 7.08 13.82 4.01
N SER A 23 5.78 14.02 4.23
CA SER A 23 5.12 13.83 5.52
C SER A 23 5.09 12.35 5.93
N ILE A 24 4.68 11.45 5.01
CA ILE A 24 4.71 9.99 5.25
C ILE A 24 6.14 9.53 5.52
N GLY A 25 7.11 10.04 4.76
CA GLY A 25 8.53 9.72 4.95
C GLY A 25 9.06 10.10 6.34
N ARG A 26 8.62 11.25 6.87
CA ARG A 26 9.03 11.79 8.18
C ARG A 26 8.26 11.23 9.37
N ALA A 27 7.12 10.57 9.14
CA ALA A 27 6.33 9.95 10.20
C ALA A 27 7.20 9.05 11.09
N ALA A 28 7.10 9.26 12.40
CA ALA A 28 7.86 8.52 13.40
C ALA A 28 7.02 7.43 14.06
N ARG A 29 5.69 7.62 14.10
CA ARG A 29 4.73 6.70 14.69
C ARG A 29 3.66 6.27 13.66
N PRO A 30 3.05 5.08 13.82
CA PRO A 30 1.95 4.64 12.99
C PRO A 30 0.77 5.62 12.98
N LYS A 31 0.46 6.23 14.13
CA LYS A 31 -0.60 7.22 14.25
C LYS A 31 -0.38 8.44 13.36
N ASP A 32 0.87 8.88 13.19
CA ASP A 32 1.19 10.00 12.29
C ASP A 32 0.81 9.65 10.84
N ILE A 33 1.06 8.40 10.42
CA ILE A 33 0.68 7.92 9.09
C ILE A 33 -0.84 7.88 8.95
N PHE A 34 -1.56 7.41 9.98
CA PHE A 34 -3.02 7.38 9.98
C PHE A 34 -3.64 8.78 9.91
N SER A 35 -3.10 9.75 10.66
CA SER A 35 -3.51 11.15 10.58
C SER A 35 -3.31 11.72 9.18
N ILE A 36 -2.14 11.51 8.58
CA ILE A 36 -1.87 11.95 7.20
C ILE A 36 -2.87 11.31 6.21
N VAL A 37 -3.17 10.01 6.37
CA VAL A 37 -4.15 9.32 5.52
C VAL A 37 -5.55 9.90 5.71
N GLY A 38 -5.97 10.16 6.94
CA GLY A 38 -7.27 10.76 7.24
C GLY A 38 -7.41 12.16 6.62
N ASP A 39 -6.42 13.01 6.85
CA ASP A 39 -6.42 14.41 6.43
C ASP A 39 -6.35 14.57 4.90
N HIS A 40 -5.64 13.67 4.22
CA HIS A 40 -5.37 13.77 2.78
C HIS A 40 -6.01 12.67 1.93
N HIS A 41 -6.95 11.87 2.44
CA HIS A 41 -7.49 10.67 1.75
C HIS A 41 -7.93 10.90 0.29
N ARG A 42 -8.43 12.09 -0.05
CA ARG A 42 -8.88 12.43 -1.42
C ARG A 42 -7.74 12.70 -2.41
N GLU A 43 -6.56 13.01 -1.88
CA GLU A 43 -5.37 13.37 -2.66
C GLU A 43 -4.39 12.20 -2.79
N LEU A 44 -4.55 11.16 -1.98
CA LEU A 44 -3.69 9.97 -2.01
C LEU A 44 -3.85 9.20 -3.32
N ASP A 45 -2.71 8.79 -3.85
CA ASP A 45 -2.60 7.87 -4.99
C ASP A 45 -1.75 6.65 -4.62
N HIS A 46 -1.47 5.81 -5.61
CA HIS A 46 -0.69 4.58 -5.46
C HIS A 46 0.73 4.79 -4.93
N VAL A 47 1.35 5.96 -5.13
CA VAL A 47 2.68 6.26 -4.60
C VAL A 47 2.58 6.49 -3.09
N HIS A 48 1.62 7.32 -2.69
CA HIS A 48 1.41 7.64 -1.28
C HIS A 48 0.96 6.43 -0.47
N VAL A 49 -0.02 5.66 -0.97
CA VAL A 49 -0.54 4.45 -0.32
C VAL A 49 0.54 3.38 -0.20
N GLY A 50 1.31 3.12 -1.27
CA GLY A 50 2.42 2.18 -1.23
C GLY A 50 3.52 2.60 -0.25
N MET A 51 3.81 3.90 -0.15
CA MET A 51 4.77 4.42 0.83
C MET A 51 4.26 4.28 2.27
N ALA A 52 2.98 4.56 2.52
CA ALA A 52 2.37 4.43 3.84
C ALA A 52 2.44 2.98 4.35
N LEU A 53 2.05 2.00 3.52
CA LEU A 53 2.11 0.58 3.87
C LEU A 53 3.55 0.09 4.10
N ASP A 54 4.51 0.45 3.24
CA ASP A 54 5.92 0.09 3.43
C ASP A 54 6.49 0.69 4.72
N LYS A 55 6.15 1.96 5.02
CA LYS A 55 6.58 2.64 6.24
C LYS A 55 5.99 1.99 7.49
N LEU A 56 4.68 1.70 7.49
CA LEU A 56 4.00 0.97 8.56
C LEU A 56 4.63 -0.41 8.79
N GLY A 57 4.89 -1.16 7.70
CA GLY A 57 5.55 -2.45 7.77
C GLY A 57 6.97 -2.40 8.35
N LYS A 58 7.73 -1.33 8.07
CA LYS A 58 9.07 -1.08 8.68
C LYS A 58 8.98 -0.74 10.16
N MET A 59 7.96 0.02 10.58
CA MET A 59 7.71 0.34 11.99
C MET A 59 7.28 -0.88 12.79
N ALA A 60 6.47 -1.76 12.20
CA ALA A 60 5.98 -2.98 12.83
C ALA A 60 7.05 -4.09 12.87
N HIS A 61 7.99 -4.09 11.92
CA HIS A 61 9.02 -5.11 11.78
C HIS A 61 10.39 -4.49 11.45
N GLY A 62 11.23 -4.29 12.47
CA GLY A 62 12.61 -3.81 12.34
C GLY A 62 13.29 -3.44 13.68
N PRO A 63 14.56 -3.01 13.67
CA PRO A 63 15.31 -2.63 14.88
C PRO A 63 14.63 -1.50 15.69
N LYS A 64 13.94 -0.58 14.99
CA LYS A 64 13.16 0.53 15.58
C LYS A 64 11.78 0.10 16.10
N ALA A 65 11.37 -1.16 15.92
CA ALA A 65 10.10 -1.67 16.42
C ALA A 65 10.07 -1.75 17.96
N LYS A 66 11.23 -1.76 18.64
CA LYS A 66 11.30 -1.73 20.11
C LYS A 66 10.72 -0.44 20.70
N ASP A 67 10.94 0.71 20.04
CA ASP A 67 10.44 2.01 20.48
C ASP A 67 8.97 2.25 20.06
N SER A 68 8.55 1.63 18.94
CA SER A 68 7.17 1.70 18.42
C SER A 68 6.23 0.66 19.04
N LYS A 69 6.77 -0.32 19.78
CA LYS A 69 6.01 -1.42 20.40
C LYS A 69 4.95 -0.93 21.37
N LEU A 70 5.15 0.23 22.01
CA LEU A 70 4.25 0.80 23.02
C LEU A 70 3.01 1.49 22.40
N ASP A 71 3.10 1.99 21.17
CA ASP A 71 1.96 2.60 20.44
C ASP A 71 1.18 1.55 19.61
N LEU A 72 1.82 0.41 19.36
CA LEU A 72 1.29 -0.73 18.60
C LEU A 72 0.80 -1.87 19.50
N SER A 73 0.86 -1.71 20.82
CA SER A 73 0.46 -2.72 21.81
C SER A 73 -1.01 -2.55 22.21
N ARG A 74 -1.95 -3.15 21.46
CA ARG A 74 -3.06 -3.97 22.01
C ARG A 74 -4.17 -4.37 21.03
N ARG A 75 -4.28 -3.81 19.82
CA ARG A 75 -5.39 -4.16 18.92
C ARG A 75 -4.89 -4.53 17.52
N ARG A 76 -5.49 -5.57 16.93
CA ARG A 76 -5.42 -5.81 15.48
C ARG A 76 -5.88 -4.52 14.79
N HIS A 77 -5.09 -3.96 13.87
CA HIS A 77 -5.44 -2.68 13.23
C HIS A 77 -6.66 -2.78 12.31
N THR A 78 -7.15 -3.98 12.02
CA THR A 78 -8.41 -4.16 11.30
C THR A 78 -9.61 -3.53 12.03
N ALA A 79 -9.51 -3.20 13.32
CA ALA A 79 -10.54 -2.43 14.03
C ALA A 79 -10.31 -0.89 14.03
N ASP A 80 -9.17 -0.43 13.52
CA ASP A 80 -8.82 0.99 13.45
C ASP A 80 -9.42 1.63 12.19
N LYS A 81 -10.24 2.67 12.35
CA LYS A 81 -10.97 3.31 11.23
C LYS A 81 -10.04 3.94 10.21
N ASP A 82 -8.88 4.44 10.61
CA ASP A 82 -7.95 5.08 9.68
C ASP A 82 -7.07 4.05 8.96
N PHE A 83 -6.77 2.93 9.61
CA PHE A 83 -6.21 1.77 8.91
C PHE A 83 -7.19 1.18 7.88
N GLN A 84 -8.48 1.10 8.23
CA GLN A 84 -9.52 0.66 7.30
C GLN A 84 -9.62 1.59 6.08
N LYS A 85 -9.54 2.92 6.26
CA LYS A 85 -9.44 3.85 5.13
C LYS A 85 -8.22 3.57 4.25
N LEU A 86 -7.07 3.24 4.84
CA LEU A 86 -5.87 2.88 4.06
C LEU A 86 -6.08 1.58 3.27
N LEU A 87 -6.74 0.58 3.86
CA LEU A 87 -7.12 -0.65 3.15
C LEU A 87 -8.11 -0.38 2.02
N ASP A 88 -9.16 0.41 2.27
CA ASP A 88 -10.16 0.79 1.26
C ASP A 88 -9.51 1.49 0.05
N LEU A 89 -8.59 2.42 0.32
CA LEU A 89 -7.81 3.10 -0.72
C LEU A 89 -6.93 2.11 -1.49
N THR A 90 -6.27 1.18 -0.79
CA THR A 90 -5.44 0.16 -1.42
C THR A 90 -6.26 -0.73 -2.35
N HIS A 91 -7.42 -1.20 -1.88
CA HIS A 91 -8.35 -2.02 -2.66
C HIS A 91 -8.91 -1.28 -3.87
N ALA A 92 -9.33 -0.02 -3.68
CA ALA A 92 -9.85 0.82 -4.75
C ALA A 92 -8.80 1.07 -5.82
N LEU A 93 -7.55 1.33 -5.43
CA LEU A 93 -6.44 1.51 -6.36
C LEU A 93 -6.16 0.20 -7.12
N ALA A 94 -6.03 -0.92 -6.41
CA ALA A 94 -5.79 -2.24 -7.00
C ALA A 94 -6.82 -2.58 -8.08
N LYS A 95 -8.11 -2.28 -7.84
CA LYS A 95 -9.19 -2.49 -8.83
C LYS A 95 -9.14 -1.53 -10.02
N GLN A 96 -8.56 -0.35 -9.88
CA GLN A 96 -8.48 0.61 -10.99
C GLN A 96 -7.43 0.23 -12.03
N ALA A 97 -6.48 -0.64 -11.70
CA ALA A 97 -5.44 -1.15 -12.60
C ALA A 97 -4.60 -0.05 -13.30
N LYS A 98 -4.27 1.03 -12.56
CA LYS A 98 -3.69 2.28 -13.09
C LYS A 98 -2.30 2.61 -12.53
N PHE A 99 -1.59 1.65 -11.94
CA PHE A 99 -0.30 1.94 -11.31
C PHE A 99 0.79 0.91 -11.62
N GLY A 100 2.05 1.31 -11.48
CA GLY A 100 3.21 0.53 -11.92
C GLY A 100 3.64 -0.56 -10.93
N SER A 101 4.51 -1.45 -11.43
CA SER A 101 5.10 -2.59 -10.72
C SER A 101 5.64 -2.27 -9.33
N HIS A 102 6.34 -1.13 -9.18
CA HIS A 102 6.93 -0.73 -7.91
C HIS A 102 5.89 -0.48 -6.80
N SER A 103 4.74 0.09 -7.14
CA SER A 103 3.69 0.35 -6.16
C SER A 103 2.96 -0.93 -5.76
N VAL A 104 2.70 -1.84 -6.70
CA VAL A 104 2.15 -3.17 -6.39
C VAL A 104 3.07 -3.90 -5.41
N ALA A 105 4.36 -3.99 -5.73
CA ALA A 105 5.33 -4.66 -4.87
C ALA A 105 5.38 -4.04 -3.47
N LYS A 106 5.41 -2.71 -3.36
CA LYS A 106 5.42 -2.01 -2.06
C LYS A 106 4.17 -2.26 -1.23
N MET A 107 2.99 -2.23 -1.84
CA MET A 107 1.72 -2.45 -1.14
C MET A 107 1.66 -3.88 -0.59
N THR A 108 1.91 -4.88 -1.44
CA THR A 108 1.90 -6.30 -1.04
C THR A 108 2.95 -6.58 0.04
N HIS A 109 4.15 -6.03 -0.09
CA HIS A 109 5.23 -6.18 0.89
C HIS A 109 4.94 -5.49 2.23
N GLY A 110 4.35 -4.29 2.21
CA GLY A 110 3.92 -3.60 3.41
C GLY A 110 2.87 -4.41 4.17
N MET A 111 1.86 -4.92 3.47
CA MET A 111 0.83 -5.80 4.06
C MET A 111 1.43 -7.09 4.64
N ALA A 112 2.36 -7.74 3.93
CA ALA A 112 3.04 -8.93 4.43
C ALA A 112 3.86 -8.66 5.71
N ARG A 113 4.55 -7.51 5.81
CA ARG A 113 5.27 -7.13 7.04
C ARG A 113 4.31 -6.85 8.20
N LEU A 114 3.17 -6.23 7.93
CA LEU A 114 2.12 -6.03 8.94
C LEU A 114 1.52 -7.36 9.40
N HIS A 115 1.30 -8.30 8.49
CA HIS A 115 0.88 -9.65 8.84
C HIS A 115 1.90 -10.35 9.74
N LYS A 116 3.17 -10.34 9.33
CA LYS A 116 4.27 -10.95 10.08
C LYS A 116 4.42 -10.37 11.49
N ALA A 117 4.11 -9.09 11.67
CA ALA A 117 4.12 -8.43 12.97
C ALA A 117 2.87 -8.72 13.83
N GLY A 118 1.93 -9.53 13.35
CA GLY A 118 0.65 -9.80 14.01
C GLY A 118 -0.25 -8.55 14.07
N ARG A 119 -0.19 -7.71 13.03
CA ARG A 119 -0.89 -6.42 12.95
C ARG A 119 -1.95 -6.35 11.86
N LEU A 120 -1.87 -7.25 10.89
CA LEU A 120 -2.86 -7.46 9.84
C LEU A 120 -3.24 -8.95 9.81
N ASP A 121 -4.53 -9.24 9.89
CA ASP A 121 -5.02 -10.61 9.76
C ASP A 121 -5.25 -10.92 8.29
N ALA A 122 -4.49 -11.84 7.72
CA ALA A 122 -4.59 -12.18 6.30
C ALA A 122 -5.87 -12.98 5.98
N THR A 123 -6.57 -13.50 7.00
CA THR A 123 -7.85 -14.20 6.82
C THR A 123 -9.06 -13.28 6.96
N ASP A 124 -8.84 -11.99 7.28
CA ASP A 124 -9.90 -11.00 7.26
C ASP A 124 -10.37 -10.80 5.82
N GLU A 125 -11.69 -10.83 5.58
CA GLU A 125 -12.28 -10.79 4.24
C GLU A 125 -11.84 -9.54 3.45
N SER A 126 -11.74 -8.38 4.11
CA SER A 126 -11.31 -7.14 3.48
C SER A 126 -9.84 -7.18 3.04
N VAL A 127 -9.00 -7.81 3.87
CA VAL A 127 -7.59 -7.99 3.62
C VAL A 127 -7.36 -9.00 2.50
N ASP A 128 -8.07 -10.13 2.54
CA ASP A 128 -7.98 -11.16 1.51
C ASP A 128 -8.42 -10.62 0.14
N ALA A 129 -9.54 -9.89 0.10
CA ALA A 129 -10.02 -9.24 -1.13
C ALA A 129 -9.02 -8.21 -1.67
N THR A 130 -8.36 -7.45 -0.79
CA THR A 130 -7.33 -6.48 -1.18
C THR A 130 -6.10 -7.18 -1.75
N LEU A 131 -5.64 -8.27 -1.12
CA LEU A 131 -4.51 -9.06 -1.59
C LEU A 131 -4.82 -9.72 -2.95
N ALA A 132 -6.02 -10.25 -3.14
CA ALA A 132 -6.46 -10.81 -4.42
C ALA A 132 -6.49 -9.75 -5.53
N ALA A 133 -6.92 -8.52 -5.22
CA ALA A 133 -6.89 -7.42 -6.19
C ALA A 133 -5.45 -7.01 -6.55
N LEU A 134 -4.56 -6.92 -5.56
CA LEU A 134 -3.13 -6.65 -5.77
C LEU A 134 -2.44 -7.76 -6.55
N GLU A 135 -2.83 -9.01 -6.34
CA GLU A 135 -2.36 -10.18 -7.10
C GLU A 135 -2.75 -10.07 -8.58
N GLY A 136 -4.01 -9.74 -8.87
CA GLY A 136 -4.45 -9.52 -10.26
C GLY A 136 -3.67 -8.39 -10.95
N GLU A 137 -3.40 -7.31 -10.22
CA GLU A 137 -2.59 -6.20 -10.73
C GLU A 137 -1.12 -6.60 -10.92
N ALA A 138 -0.58 -7.48 -10.05
CA ALA A 138 0.77 -8.01 -10.21
C ALA A 138 0.93 -8.77 -11.53
N VAL A 139 -0.06 -9.57 -11.94
CA VAL A 139 -0.06 -10.23 -13.26
C VAL A 139 0.00 -9.19 -14.38
N ARG A 140 -0.79 -8.13 -14.29
CA ARG A 140 -0.86 -7.09 -15.34
C ARG A 140 0.48 -6.39 -15.54
N VAL A 141 1.19 -6.07 -14.46
CA VAL A 141 2.46 -5.32 -14.49
C VAL A 141 3.69 -6.22 -14.47
N ALA A 142 3.52 -7.55 -14.48
CA ALA A 142 4.63 -8.50 -14.45
C ALA A 142 5.67 -8.27 -15.56
N PRO A 143 5.30 -7.96 -16.82
CA PRO A 143 6.28 -7.66 -17.88
C PRO A 143 7.18 -6.45 -17.56
N ASP A 144 6.72 -5.53 -16.71
CA ASP A 144 7.44 -4.32 -16.30
C ASP A 144 8.13 -4.49 -14.93
N MET A 145 8.11 -5.68 -14.34
CA MET A 145 8.78 -5.94 -13.07
C MET A 145 10.27 -6.17 -13.25
N ASN A 146 11.06 -5.53 -12.39
CA ASN A 146 12.44 -5.93 -12.19
C ASN A 146 12.53 -7.08 -11.17
N SER A 147 13.70 -7.72 -11.10
CA SER A 147 13.97 -8.84 -10.20
C SER A 147 13.69 -8.53 -8.72
N HIS A 148 13.93 -7.29 -8.29
CA HIS A 148 13.64 -6.86 -6.92
C HIS A 148 12.13 -6.83 -6.63
N SER A 149 11.32 -6.31 -7.56
CA SER A 149 9.86 -6.31 -7.45
C SER A 149 9.30 -7.72 -7.40
N VAL A 150 9.77 -8.62 -8.26
CA VAL A 150 9.39 -10.03 -8.27
C VAL A 150 9.72 -10.69 -6.93
N ALA A 151 10.97 -10.58 -6.48
CA ALA A 151 11.41 -11.17 -5.21
C ALA A 151 10.60 -10.66 -4.01
N SER A 152 10.25 -9.37 -4.01
CA SER A 152 9.42 -8.77 -2.98
C SER A 152 8.01 -9.37 -2.93
N ILE A 153 7.39 -9.58 -4.09
CA ILE A 153 6.05 -10.19 -4.18
C ILE A 153 6.08 -11.66 -3.75
N VAL A 154 7.04 -12.45 -4.24
CA VAL A 154 7.20 -13.87 -3.87
C VAL A 154 7.42 -14.02 -2.36
N TRP A 155 8.31 -13.19 -1.78
CA TRP A 155 8.52 -13.19 -0.32
C TRP A 155 7.25 -12.82 0.44
N SER A 156 6.46 -11.89 -0.09
CA SER A 156 5.23 -11.42 0.54
C SER A 156 4.19 -12.53 0.61
N PHE A 157 3.98 -13.26 -0.48
CA PHE A 157 3.08 -14.42 -0.52
C PHE A 157 3.51 -15.51 0.47
N GLY A 158 4.81 -15.85 0.50
CA GLY A 158 5.35 -16.80 1.47
C GLY A 158 5.15 -16.33 2.92
N THR A 159 5.32 -15.05 3.18
CA THR A 159 5.10 -14.45 4.51
C THR A 159 3.63 -14.45 4.92
N LEU A 160 2.72 -14.21 3.98
CA LEU A 160 1.27 -14.28 4.16
C LEU A 160 0.75 -15.73 4.25
N LYS A 161 1.64 -16.73 4.08
CA LYS A 161 1.30 -18.16 3.98
C LYS A 161 0.25 -18.45 2.91
N ARG A 162 0.30 -17.68 1.82
CA ARG A 162 -0.61 -17.79 0.68
C ARG A 162 0.18 -18.20 -0.55
N MET A 163 -0.35 -19.15 -1.31
CA MET A 163 0.23 -19.50 -2.61
C MET A 163 -0.29 -18.52 -3.68
N PRO A 164 0.57 -17.95 -4.53
CA PRO A 164 0.12 -17.24 -5.71
C PRO A 164 -0.71 -18.18 -6.59
N GLY A 165 -1.76 -17.67 -7.23
CA GLY A 165 -2.48 -18.42 -8.25
C GLY A 165 -1.60 -18.71 -9.47
N ASP A 166 -1.97 -19.73 -10.25
CA ASP A 166 -1.15 -20.23 -11.37
C ASP A 166 -0.75 -19.14 -12.37
N LYS A 167 -1.67 -18.22 -12.67
CA LYS A 167 -1.38 -17.08 -13.57
C LYS A 167 -0.34 -16.13 -13.00
N THR A 168 -0.41 -15.86 -11.69
CA THR A 168 0.57 -15.05 -10.97
C THR A 168 1.90 -15.76 -10.94
N TRP A 169 1.92 -17.05 -10.64
CA TRP A 169 3.14 -17.85 -10.61
C TRP A 169 3.83 -17.95 -11.96
N ALA A 170 3.06 -18.08 -13.05
CA ALA A 170 3.61 -18.12 -14.40
C ALA A 170 4.12 -16.76 -14.92
N ALA A 171 3.60 -15.66 -14.36
CA ALA A 171 3.96 -14.31 -14.80
C ALA A 171 5.19 -13.73 -14.08
N LEU A 172 5.44 -14.16 -12.83
CA LEU A 172 6.54 -13.72 -11.98
C LEU A 172 7.83 -14.50 -12.25
#